data_AF-A0A0F9M5W1-F1
#
_entry.id   AF-A0A0F9M5W1-F1
#
_cell.length_a   1.000
_cell.length_b   1.000
_cell.length_c   1.000
_cell.angle_alpha   90.00
_cell.angle_beta   90.00
_cell.angle_gamma   90.00
#
_symmetry.space_group_name_H-M   'P 1'
#
loop_
_entity.id
_entity.type
_entity.pdbx_description
1 polymer ?
#
loop_
_entity_poly.entity_id
_entity_poly.type
_entity_poly.pdbx_seq_one_letter_code
_entity_poly.pdbx_strand_id
1 'polypeptide(L)'
;MPDRIELFDRFWLAYPRKEKKKQAFTAFKIVLKSASFDDLMAKLAEYKRTKRVHEGIIQLPTTWLRGDPLSDVYGDIEVTVDDKRLKEMRHSLKEKQAEVEEGEFSLAQCASNWRFRDNIERDLQICQQSVDYLKAEIARLEAKQ
;
A
#
# COMPACT_ATOMS: atom_id res chain seq x y z
N MET A 1 5.80 17.75 -4.34
CA MET A 1 5.21 16.94 -5.42
C MET A 1 6.27 15.95 -5.87
N PRO A 2 6.01 14.63 -5.84
CA PRO A 2 6.98 13.61 -6.24
C PRO A 2 7.48 13.85 -7.66
N ASP A 3 8.75 13.54 -7.91
CA ASP A 3 9.33 13.77 -9.24
C ASP A 3 8.70 12.82 -10.28
N ARG A 4 8.49 13.32 -11.50
CA ARG A 4 7.88 12.54 -12.59
C ARG A 4 8.73 11.32 -12.96
N ILE A 5 10.04 11.39 -12.71
CA ILE A 5 10.96 10.27 -12.92
C ILE A 5 10.67 9.17 -11.91
N GLU A 6 10.54 9.51 -10.63
CA GLU A 6 10.21 8.55 -9.56
C GLU A 6 8.86 7.86 -9.80
N LEU A 7 7.84 8.64 -10.19
CA LEU A 7 6.53 8.09 -10.54
C LEU A 7 6.62 7.14 -11.74
N PHE A 8 7.40 7.50 -12.75
CA PHE A 8 7.61 6.64 -13.91
C PHE A 8 8.36 5.36 -13.55
N ASP A 9 9.38 5.42 -12.69
CA ASP A 9 10.11 4.23 -12.28
C ASP A 9 9.21 3.27 -11.48
N ARG A 10 8.31 3.78 -10.64
CA ARG A 10 7.27 2.95 -9.99
C ARG A 10 6.36 2.26 -11.01
N PHE A 11 5.86 3.01 -12.00
CA PHE A 11 5.08 2.44 -13.11
C PHE A 11 5.88 1.38 -13.88
N TRP A 12 7.15 1.68 -14.19
CA TRP A 12 8.05 0.81 -14.96
C TRP A 12 8.39 -0.50 -14.24
N LEU A 13 8.50 -0.46 -12.92
CA LEU A 13 8.69 -1.64 -12.09
C LEU A 13 7.45 -2.53 -12.07
N ALA A 14 6.25 -1.93 -12.04
CA ALA A 14 4.98 -2.65 -11.97
C ALA A 14 4.54 -3.28 -13.31
N TYR A 15 4.95 -2.69 -14.44
CA TYR A 15 4.56 -3.11 -15.78
C TYR A 15 5.27 -4.43 -16.19
N PRO A 16 4.54 -5.44 -16.69
CA PRO A 16 5.11 -6.78 -16.92
C PRO A 16 6.09 -6.84 -18.11
N ARG A 17 5.95 -5.98 -19.12
CA ARG A 17 6.82 -5.94 -20.32
C ARG A 17 7.66 -4.67 -20.39
N LYS A 18 8.99 -4.80 -20.32
CA LYS A 18 9.94 -3.68 -20.21
C LYS A 18 10.61 -3.33 -21.53
N GLU A 19 9.86 -2.76 -22.47
CA GLU A 19 10.37 -2.37 -23.79
C GLU A 19 10.20 -0.88 -24.09
N LYS A 20 11.14 -0.32 -24.87
CA LYS A 20 11.12 1.09 -25.33
C LYS A 20 10.96 2.11 -24.19
N LYS A 21 11.73 1.97 -23.10
CA LYS A 21 11.67 2.83 -21.89
C LYS A 21 11.58 4.33 -22.19
N LYS A 22 12.44 4.84 -23.08
CA LYS A 22 12.46 6.27 -23.47
C LYS A 22 11.14 6.74 -24.09
N GLN A 23 10.57 5.93 -25.00
CA GLN A 23 9.31 6.27 -25.66
C GLN A 23 8.12 6.14 -24.69
N ALA A 24 8.17 5.15 -23.79
CA ALA A 24 7.16 4.97 -22.76
C ALA A 24 7.15 6.15 -21.79
N PHE A 25 8.32 6.68 -21.40
CA PHE A 25 8.41 7.87 -20.56
C PHE A 25 7.77 9.10 -21.22
N THR A 26 7.99 9.31 -22.51
CA THR A 26 7.35 10.42 -23.24
C THR A 26 5.83 10.28 -23.24
N ALA A 27 5.30 9.07 -23.47
CA ALA A 27 3.85 8.83 -23.42
C ALA A 27 3.29 9.02 -22.01
N PHE A 28 4.00 8.54 -20.98
CA PHE A 28 3.63 8.69 -19.57
C PHE A 28 3.49 10.17 -19.16
N LYS A 29 4.42 11.03 -19.61
CA LYS A 29 4.35 12.48 -19.37
C LYS A 29 3.12 13.13 -19.98
N ILE A 30 2.60 12.60 -21.08
CA ILE A 30 1.39 13.11 -21.74
C ILE A 30 0.15 12.69 -20.94
N VAL A 31 0.08 11.42 -20.55
CA VAL A 31 -1.03 10.87 -19.76
C VAL A 31 -1.17 11.57 -18.40
N LEU A 32 -0.05 11.87 -17.73
CA LEU A 32 -0.07 12.61 -16.47
C LEU A 32 -0.58 14.06 -16.58
N LYS A 33 -0.83 14.59 -17.80
CA LYS A 33 -1.50 15.89 -17.97
C LYS A 33 -3.01 15.78 -17.84
N SER A 34 -3.58 14.61 -18.15
CA SER A 34 -5.02 14.36 -18.20
C SER A 34 -5.52 13.46 -17.08
N ALA A 35 -4.65 12.64 -16.48
CA ALA A 35 -5.00 11.66 -15.44
C ALA A 35 -4.07 11.78 -14.22
N SER A 36 -4.56 11.40 -13.05
CA SER A 36 -3.72 11.27 -11.86
C SER A 36 -2.85 10.01 -11.95
N PHE A 37 -1.74 9.99 -11.21
CA PHE A 37 -0.87 8.80 -11.16
C PHE A 37 -1.57 7.61 -10.51
N ASP A 38 -2.42 7.85 -9.50
CA ASP A 38 -3.12 6.80 -8.79
C ASP A 38 -4.16 6.11 -9.69
N ASP A 39 -4.90 6.89 -10.50
CA ASP A 39 -5.83 6.34 -11.50
C ASP A 39 -5.11 5.48 -12.55
N LEU A 40 -3.92 5.93 -12.97
CA LEU A 40 -3.10 5.18 -13.92
C LEU A 40 -2.62 3.85 -13.34
N MET A 41 -2.20 3.83 -12.08
CA MET A 41 -1.77 2.60 -11.40
C MET A 41 -2.95 1.66 -11.14
N ALA A 42 -4.14 2.17 -10.83
CA ALA A 42 -5.36 1.37 -10.70
C ALA A 42 -5.70 0.65 -12.02
N LYS A 43 -5.66 1.38 -13.14
CA LYS A 43 -5.86 0.81 -14.49
C LYS A 43 -4.78 -0.18 -14.90
N LEU A 44 -3.54 0.04 -14.48
CA LEU A 44 -2.48 -0.95 -14.69
C LEU A 44 -2.75 -2.25 -13.91
N ALA A 45 -3.25 -2.15 -12.68
CA ALA A 45 -3.60 -3.33 -11.89
C ALA A 45 -4.75 -4.12 -12.52
N GLU A 46 -5.74 -3.43 -13.08
CA GLU A 46 -6.84 -4.03 -13.85
C GLU A 46 -6.34 -4.68 -15.14
N TYR A 47 -5.52 -3.99 -15.92
CA TYR A 47 -4.91 -4.52 -17.15
C TYR A 47 -4.13 -5.82 -16.91
N LYS A 48 -3.41 -5.90 -15.79
CA LYS A 48 -2.67 -7.12 -15.41
C LYS A 48 -3.58 -8.32 -15.11
N ARG A 49 -4.85 -8.08 -14.76
CA ARG A 49 -5.84 -9.14 -14.49
C ARG A 49 -6.52 -9.64 -15.76
N THR A 50 -6.43 -8.93 -16.87
CA THR A 50 -7.09 -9.32 -18.12
C THR A 50 -6.54 -10.67 -18.64
N LYS A 51 -7.43 -11.49 -19.20
CA LYS A 51 -7.10 -12.79 -19.82
C LYS A 51 -5.97 -12.70 -20.84
N ARG A 52 -5.95 -11.63 -21.63
CA ARG A 52 -4.90 -11.35 -22.64
C ARG A 52 -3.49 -11.35 -22.04
N VAL A 53 -3.33 -10.81 -20.83
CA VAL A 53 -2.03 -10.79 -20.14
C VAL A 53 -1.67 -12.19 -19.63
N HIS A 54 -2.65 -12.95 -19.12
CA HIS A 54 -2.45 -14.33 -18.70
C HIS A 54 -2.10 -15.26 -19.87
N GLU A 55 -2.66 -15.02 -21.05
CA GLU A 55 -2.31 -15.69 -22.31
C GLU A 55 -0.96 -15.24 -22.89
N GLY A 56 -0.24 -14.32 -22.22
CA GLY A 56 1.08 -13.83 -22.63
C GLY A 56 1.04 -12.71 -23.69
N ILE A 57 -0.14 -12.25 -24.09
CA ILE A 57 -0.33 -11.18 -25.09
C ILE A 57 -0.27 -9.82 -24.38
N ILE A 58 0.95 -9.37 -24.10
CA ILE A 58 1.21 -8.11 -23.39
C ILE A 58 1.54 -6.99 -24.37
N GLN A 59 0.74 -5.91 -24.32
CA GLN A 59 0.95 -4.72 -25.13
C GLN A 59 2.22 -3.98 -24.71
N LEU A 60 2.83 -3.28 -25.68
CA LEU A 60 3.92 -2.37 -25.40
C LEU A 60 3.43 -1.24 -24.47
N PRO A 61 4.21 -0.85 -23.45
CA PRO A 61 3.82 0.21 -22.53
C PRO A 61 3.55 1.54 -23.26
N THR A 62 4.26 1.80 -24.37
CA THR A 62 3.99 2.96 -25.24
C THR A 62 2.59 2.93 -25.86
N THR A 63 2.14 1.75 -26.28
CA THR A 63 0.84 1.57 -26.93
C THR A 63 -0.26 1.58 -25.88
N TRP A 64 -0.03 0.94 -24.75
CA TRP A 64 -0.96 0.93 -23.62
C TRP A 64 -1.17 2.33 -23.03
N LEU A 65 -0.11 3.15 -22.91
CA LEU A 65 -0.23 4.55 -22.46
C LEU A 65 -0.86 5.48 -23.51
N ARG A 66 -0.85 5.11 -24.79
CA ARG A 66 -1.42 5.92 -25.89
C ARG A 66 -2.85 5.54 -26.24
N GLY A 67 -3.18 4.25 -26.17
CA GLY A 67 -4.56 3.79 -26.24
C GLY A 67 -5.23 4.28 -24.97
N ASP A 68 -6.36 4.96 -25.10
CA ASP A 68 -7.00 5.69 -24.01
C ASP A 68 -7.17 4.76 -22.79
N PRO A 69 -6.25 4.80 -21.80
CA PRO A 69 -6.27 3.82 -20.72
C PRO A 69 -7.51 4.06 -19.85
N LEU A 70 -8.06 5.27 -19.94
CA LEU A 70 -9.26 5.74 -19.27
C LEU A 70 -10.55 5.30 -19.97
N SER A 71 -10.54 5.13 -21.29
CA SER A 71 -11.73 4.69 -22.03
C SER A 71 -12.15 3.27 -21.66
N ASP A 72 -13.45 3.09 -21.51
CA ASP A 72 -14.20 1.93 -21.04
C ASP A 72 -14.09 0.67 -21.94
N VAL A 73 -13.03 0.55 -22.74
CA VAL A 73 -12.91 -0.41 -23.85
C VAL A 73 -12.38 -1.78 -23.39
N TYR A 74 -12.01 -1.95 -22.12
CA TYR A 74 -11.62 -3.25 -21.56
C TYR A 74 -12.83 -3.95 -20.90
N GLY A 75 -13.94 -4.06 -21.64
CA GLY A 75 -15.22 -4.59 -21.18
C GLY A 75 -15.29 -6.10 -20.87
N ASP A 76 -14.19 -6.84 -20.97
CA ASP A 76 -14.14 -8.28 -20.66
C ASP A 76 -13.28 -8.53 -19.40
N ILE A 77 -13.76 -8.05 -18.26
CA ILE A 77 -13.20 -8.43 -16.95
C ILE A 77 -13.84 -9.77 -16.54
N GLU A 78 -13.34 -10.88 -17.08
CA GLU A 78 -13.47 -12.14 -16.34
C GLU A 78 -12.47 -12.09 -15.18
N VAL A 79 -12.99 -11.75 -14.00
CA VAL A 79 -12.25 -11.81 -12.74
C VAL A 79 -11.92 -13.27 -12.44
N THR A 80 -10.83 -13.80 -13.01
CA THR A 80 -10.22 -15.04 -12.52
C THR A 80 -9.35 -14.70 -11.32
N VAL A 81 -9.95 -14.15 -10.27
CA VAL A 81 -9.45 -14.47 -8.94
C VAL A 81 -9.64 -15.97 -8.84
N ASP A 82 -8.63 -16.72 -8.40
CA ASP A 82 -8.87 -18.06 -7.85
C ASP A 82 -9.86 -17.89 -6.69
N ASP A 83 -11.15 -17.88 -7.03
CA ASP A 83 -12.29 -17.48 -6.20
C ASP A 83 -12.33 -18.33 -4.92
N LYS A 84 -11.74 -19.52 -5.02
CA LYS A 84 -11.45 -20.43 -3.92
C LYS A 84 -10.58 -19.78 -2.82
N ARG A 85 -9.45 -19.16 -3.16
CA ARG A 85 -8.49 -18.64 -2.17
C ARG A 85 -9.00 -17.38 -1.46
N LEU A 86 -9.75 -16.55 -2.19
CA LEU A 86 -10.37 -15.34 -1.63
C LEU A 86 -11.60 -15.69 -0.78
N LYS A 87 -12.40 -16.69 -1.17
CA LYS A 87 -13.48 -17.24 -0.33
C LYS A 87 -12.92 -17.94 0.91
N GLU A 88 -11.83 -18.70 0.78
CA GLU A 88 -11.12 -19.32 1.91
C GLU A 88 -10.60 -18.26 2.89
N MET A 89 -9.93 -17.20 2.41
CA MET A 89 -9.50 -16.09 3.26
C MET A 89 -10.68 -15.41 3.96
N ARG A 90 -11.80 -15.18 3.24
CA ARG A 90 -12.99 -14.52 3.79
C ARG A 90 -13.71 -15.40 4.81
N HIS A 91 -13.74 -16.72 4.60
CA HIS A 91 -14.26 -17.69 5.56
C HIS A 91 -13.37 -17.74 6.80
N SER A 92 -12.05 -17.84 6.62
CA SER A 92 -11.08 -17.83 7.72
C SER A 92 -11.12 -16.53 8.53
N LEU A 93 -11.37 -15.38 7.88
CA LEU A 93 -11.57 -14.10 8.56
C LEU A 93 -12.89 -14.05 9.35
N LYS A 94 -13.99 -14.57 8.79
CA LYS A 94 -15.29 -14.65 9.48
C LYS A 94 -15.26 -15.61 10.66
N GLU A 95 -14.58 -16.75 10.50
CA GLU A 95 -14.40 -17.77 11.52
C GLU A 95 -13.55 -17.25 12.69
N LYS A 96 -12.44 -16.57 12.39
CA LYS A 96 -11.65 -15.86 13.42
C LYS A 96 -12.39 -14.71 14.09
N GLN A 97 -13.32 -14.04 13.40
CA GLN A 97 -14.15 -13.00 14.00
C GLN A 97 -15.22 -13.59 14.93
N ALA A 98 -15.80 -14.74 14.58
CA ALA A 98 -16.74 -15.45 15.44
C ALA A 98 -16.08 -16.03 16.71
N GLU A 99 -14.83 -16.51 16.59
CA GLU A 99 -14.03 -16.94 17.76
C GLU A 99 -13.72 -15.79 18.74
N VAL A 100 -13.66 -14.54 18.25
CA VAL A 100 -13.44 -13.36 19.10
C VAL A 100 -14.73 -12.93 19.81
N GLU A 101 -15.91 -13.26 19.28
CA GLU A 101 -17.21 -12.93 19.91
C GLU A 101 -17.74 -14.03 20.83
N GLU A 102 -17.42 -15.31 20.59
CA GLU A 102 -17.84 -16.43 21.45
C GLU A 102 -16.75 -16.94 22.42
N GLY A 103 -15.51 -16.47 22.27
CA GLY A 103 -14.44 -16.76 23.20
C GLY A 103 -14.59 -15.93 24.48
N GLU A 104 -15.22 -16.51 25.51
CA GLU A 104 -15.12 -16.05 26.89
C GLU A 104 -13.64 -15.76 27.22
N PHE A 105 -13.30 -14.47 27.25
CA PHE A 105 -11.98 -13.99 27.66
C PHE A 105 -11.75 -14.42 29.10
N SER A 106 -10.95 -15.48 29.30
CA SER A 106 -10.57 -15.94 30.63
C SER A 106 -9.98 -14.78 31.43
N LEU A 107 -10.50 -14.54 32.63
CA LEU A 107 -10.02 -13.51 33.57
C LEU A 107 -8.49 -13.54 33.78
N ALA A 108 -7.84 -14.69 33.56
CA ALA A 108 -6.38 -14.84 33.63
C ALA A 108 -5.62 -14.19 32.45
N GLN A 109 -6.20 -14.18 31.25
CA GLN A 109 -5.62 -13.51 30.08
C GLN A 109 -5.83 -11.99 30.14
N CYS A 110 -6.96 -11.54 30.69
CA CYS A 110 -7.17 -10.12 31.00
C CYS A 110 -6.10 -9.61 31.98
N ALA A 111 -5.85 -10.28 33.10
CA ALA A 111 -4.86 -9.84 34.10
C ALA A 111 -3.44 -9.69 33.55
N SER A 112 -3.06 -10.51 32.57
CA SER A 112 -1.77 -10.41 31.87
C SER A 112 -1.71 -9.21 30.93
N ASN A 113 -2.82 -8.90 30.25
CA ASN A 113 -2.95 -7.71 29.40
C ASN A 113 -2.95 -6.40 30.20
N TRP A 114 -3.53 -6.38 31.40
CA TRP A 114 -3.48 -5.21 32.29
C TRP A 114 -2.04 -4.94 32.78
N ARG A 115 -1.29 -5.97 33.19
CA ARG A 115 0.14 -5.82 33.57
C ARG A 115 1.01 -5.34 32.42
N PHE A 116 0.72 -5.73 31.19
CA PHE A 116 1.45 -5.26 30.01
C PHE A 116 1.14 -3.79 29.73
N ARG A 117 -0.12 -3.35 29.90
CA ARG A 117 -0.52 -1.95 29.78
C ARG A 117 0.13 -1.07 30.86
N ASP A 118 0.16 -1.53 32.10
CA ASP A 118 0.81 -0.82 33.22
C ASP A 118 2.33 -0.67 33.01
N ASN A 119 2.98 -1.65 32.38
CA ASN A 119 4.40 -1.57 32.05
C ASN A 119 4.66 -0.53 30.95
N ILE A 120 3.82 -0.47 29.91
CA ILE A 120 3.93 0.55 28.85
C ILE A 120 3.74 1.96 29.42
N GLU A 121 2.76 2.16 30.33
CA GLU A 121 2.54 3.47 30.95
C GLU A 121 3.72 3.90 31.82
N ARG A 122 4.34 2.98 32.57
CA ARG A 122 5.59 3.27 33.31
C ARG A 122 6.75 3.59 32.39
N ASP A 123 6.94 2.82 31.32
CA ASP A 123 8.02 3.05 30.36
C ASP A 123 7.85 4.40 29.65
N LEU A 124 6.61 4.79 29.34
CA LEU A 124 6.28 6.10 28.79
C LEU A 124 6.62 7.22 29.79
N GLN A 125 6.32 7.03 31.08
CA GLN A 125 6.61 8.01 32.12
C GLN A 125 8.12 8.19 32.35
N ILE A 126 8.91 7.11 32.28
CA ILE A 126 10.38 7.14 32.36
C ILE A 126 10.97 7.89 31.15
N CYS A 127 10.44 7.62 29.95
CA CYS A 127 10.84 8.35 28.74
C CYS A 127 10.56 9.85 28.88
N GLN A 128 9.39 10.22 29.41
CA GLN A 128 9.01 11.62 29.60
C GLN A 128 9.94 12.37 30.57
N GLN A 129 10.28 11.75 31.71
CA GLN A 129 11.23 12.33 32.67
C GLN A 129 12.62 12.55 32.06
N SER A 130 13.05 11.61 31.21
CA SER A 130 14.34 11.73 30.51
C SER A 130 14.35 12.89 29.51
N VAL A 131 13.24 13.09 28.78
CA VAL A 131 13.08 14.22 27.86
C VAL A 131 13.10 15.56 28.62
N ASP A 132 12.43 15.64 29.75
CA ASP A 132 12.36 16.88 30.53
C ASP A 132 13.71 17.23 31.17
N TYR A 133 14.48 16.23 31.60
CA TYR A 133 15.87 16.41 32.03
C TYR A 133 16.75 16.99 30.89
N LEU A 134 16.67 16.40 29.70
CA LEU A 134 17.46 16.86 28.55
C LEU A 134 17.07 18.29 28.14
N LYS A 135 15.79 18.64 28.17
CA LYS A 135 15.33 20.02 27.91
C LYS A 135 15.90 21.01 28.93
N ALA A 136 15.89 20.66 30.22
CA ALA A 136 16.46 21.50 31.27
C ALA A 136 17.97 21.70 31.09
N GLU A 137 18.69 20.66 30.67
CA GLU A 137 20.12 20.75 30.42
C GLU A 137 20.46 21.58 29.17
N ILE A 138 19.68 21.44 28.09
CA ILE A 138 19.79 22.31 26.91
C ILE A 138 19.61 23.78 27.31
N ALA A 139 18.55 24.09 28.07
CA ALA A 139 18.29 25.46 28.53
C ALA A 139 19.43 26.02 29.40
N ARG A 140 20.09 25.19 30.22
CA ARG A 140 21.27 25.59 31.00
C ARG A 140 22.50 25.87 30.14
N LEU A 141 22.70 25.09 29.07
CA LEU A 141 23.81 25.29 28.14
C LEU A 141 23.60 26.56 27.30
N GLU A 142 22.36 26.83 26.89
CA GLU A 142 21.98 28.06 26.18
C GLU A 142 22.17 29.30 27.06
N ALA A 143 21.85 29.22 28.36
CA ALA A 143 22.05 30.34 29.30
C ALA A 143 23.54 30.62 29.65
N LYS A 144 24.47 29.75 29.26
CA LYS A 144 25.91 29.90 29.47
C LYS A 144 26.66 30.45 28.23
N GLN A 145 25.97 30.61 27.10
CA GLN A 145 26.46 31.34 25.91
C GLN A 145 26.07 32.80 25.98
#